data_AF-A0A8J9V6N1-F1
#
_entry.id   AF-A0A8J9V6N1-F1
#
_cell.length_a   1.000
_cell.length_b   1.000
_cell.length_c   1.000
_cell.angle_alpha   90.00
_cell.angle_beta   90.00
_cell.angle_gamma   90.00
#
_symmetry.space_group_name_H-M   'P 1'
#
loop_
_entity.id
_entity.type
_entity.pdbx_description
1 polymer ?
#
loop_
_entity_poly.entity_id
_entity_poly.type
_entity_poly.pdbx_seq_one_letter_code
_entity_poly.pdbx_strand_id
1 'polypeptide(L)'
;MAILDTLQLTSQVEKLAQVSRDLRRKHKQLQNQMRLVCEERTELTAIVQSQQRDITTLQQSDAHNKKCTSCGVALPDGDDEDQSSKPTFSVRELRAILHERNELKLKLNRAEEQLQALQVEPQPDSGSDTSPSISTTAVEEDEAPVQGPLPAEPDDAPWKRNSGIRKL
;
A
#
# COMPACT_ATOMS: atom_id res chain seq x y z
N MET A 1 -44.74 -76.97 26.23
CA MET A 1 -44.21 -75.81 26.99
C MET A 1 -42.69 -75.77 26.97
N ALA A 2 -41.98 -76.72 27.58
CA ALA A 2 -40.51 -76.66 27.73
C ALA A 2 -39.69 -76.42 26.45
N ILE A 3 -40.10 -76.98 25.29
CA ILE A 3 -39.40 -76.77 24.00
C ILE A 3 -39.60 -75.34 23.46
N LEU A 4 -40.76 -74.74 23.71
CA LEU A 4 -41.05 -73.39 23.26
C LEU A 4 -40.25 -72.37 24.08
N ASP A 5 -40.14 -72.62 25.40
CA ASP A 5 -39.38 -71.78 26.32
C ASP A 5 -37.88 -71.83 26.02
N THR A 6 -37.33 -73.00 25.69
CA THR A 6 -35.93 -73.11 25.26
C THR A 6 -35.65 -72.37 23.96
N LEU A 7 -36.54 -72.44 22.96
CA LEU A 7 -36.39 -71.69 21.71
C LEU A 7 -36.49 -70.16 21.90
N GLN A 8 -37.34 -69.71 22.82
CA GLN A 8 -37.42 -68.29 23.17
C GLN A 8 -36.15 -67.81 23.88
N LEU A 9 -35.59 -68.63 24.77
CA LEU A 9 -34.35 -68.32 25.46
C LEU A 9 -33.16 -68.29 24.51
N THR A 10 -33.04 -69.24 23.57
CA THR A 10 -31.96 -69.24 22.57
C THR A 10 -32.02 -68.00 21.68
N SER A 11 -33.22 -67.60 21.24
CA SER A 11 -33.39 -66.37 20.46
C SER A 11 -32.94 -65.12 21.23
N GLN A 12 -33.22 -65.05 22.54
CA GLN A 12 -32.76 -63.93 23.37
C GLN A 12 -31.23 -63.94 23.54
N VAL A 13 -30.62 -65.10 23.73
CA VAL A 13 -29.15 -65.24 23.83
C VAL A 13 -28.48 -64.81 22.53
N GLU A 14 -29.03 -65.18 21.37
CA GLU A 14 -28.51 -64.77 20.06
C GLU A 14 -28.60 -63.25 19.86
N LYS A 15 -29.73 -62.64 20.22
CA LYS A 15 -29.90 -61.18 20.19
C LYS A 15 -28.89 -60.48 21.10
N LEU A 16 -28.71 -60.99 22.32
CA LEU A 16 -27.75 -60.42 23.26
C LEU A 16 -26.31 -60.55 22.76
N ALA A 17 -25.96 -61.71 22.16
CA ALA A 17 -24.66 -61.92 21.54
C ALA A 17 -24.43 -60.95 20.38
N GLN A 18 -25.46 -60.70 19.55
CA GLN A 18 -25.39 -59.73 18.46
C GLN A 18 -25.15 -58.30 18.99
N VAL A 19 -25.98 -57.84 19.95
CA VAL A 19 -25.83 -56.52 20.58
C VAL A 19 -24.45 -56.38 21.21
N SER A 20 -23.93 -57.43 21.86
CA SER A 20 -22.60 -57.42 22.46
C SER A 20 -21.48 -57.30 21.43
N ARG A 21 -21.64 -57.89 20.23
CA ARG A 21 -20.68 -57.72 19.12
C ARG A 21 -20.73 -56.30 18.59
N ASP A 22 -21.92 -55.74 18.41
CA ASP A 22 -22.10 -54.39 17.88
C ASP A 22 -21.59 -53.33 18.85
N LEU A 23 -21.84 -53.50 20.16
CA LEU A 23 -21.33 -52.60 21.19
C LEU A 23 -19.79 -52.58 21.21
N ARG A 24 -19.14 -53.73 21.05
CA ARG A 24 -17.67 -53.81 20.94
C ARG A 24 -17.14 -53.08 19.71
N ARG A 25 -17.82 -53.22 18.56
CA ARG A 25 -17.46 -52.48 17.33
C ARG A 25 -17.61 -50.97 17.54
N LYS A 26 -18.72 -50.52 18.13
CA LYS A 26 -18.97 -49.11 18.44
C LYS A 26 -17.98 -48.55 19.45
N HIS A 27 -17.64 -49.31 20.49
CA HIS A 27 -16.63 -48.92 21.46
C HIS A 27 -15.27 -48.70 20.79
N LYS A 28 -14.83 -49.64 19.93
CA LYS A 28 -13.58 -49.50 19.17
C LYS A 28 -13.60 -48.29 18.23
N GLN A 29 -14.73 -48.04 17.56
CA GLN A 29 -14.90 -46.86 16.70
C GLN A 29 -14.79 -45.56 17.51
N LEU A 30 -15.48 -45.46 18.64
CA LEU A 30 -15.44 -44.28 19.51
C LEU A 30 -14.06 -44.05 20.10
N GLN A 31 -13.39 -45.12 20.55
CA GLN A 31 -12.01 -45.05 21.05
C GLN A 31 -11.06 -44.52 19.98
N ASN A 32 -11.20 -44.95 18.73
CA ASN A 32 -10.38 -44.43 17.63
C ASN A 32 -10.68 -42.96 17.33
N GLN A 33 -11.95 -42.55 17.32
CA GLN A 33 -12.31 -41.15 17.14
C GLN A 33 -11.74 -40.27 18.26
N MET A 34 -11.85 -40.70 19.52
CA MET A 34 -11.29 -39.99 20.67
C MET A 34 -9.77 -39.82 20.53
N ARG A 35 -9.07 -40.86 20.06
CA ARG A 35 -7.63 -40.78 19.79
C ARG A 35 -7.30 -39.73 18.72
N LEU A 36 -8.00 -39.76 17.59
CA LEU A 36 -7.78 -38.80 16.49
C LEU A 36 -8.02 -37.34 16.95
N VAL A 37 -9.12 -37.10 17.67
CA VAL A 37 -9.42 -35.75 18.21
C VAL A 37 -8.32 -35.29 19.18
N CYS A 38 -7.77 -36.18 19.99
CA CYS A 38 -6.64 -35.85 20.87
C CYS A 38 -5.38 -35.49 20.07
N GLU A 39 -5.07 -36.24 19.00
CA GLU A 39 -3.94 -36.00 18.10
C GLU A 39 -4.10 -34.63 17.40
N GLU A 40 -5.27 -34.35 16.82
CA GLU A 40 -5.59 -33.05 16.19
C GLU A 40 -5.49 -31.89 17.18
N ARG A 41 -6.01 -32.06 18.41
CA ARG A 41 -5.89 -31.04 19.45
C ARG A 41 -4.42 -30.75 19.78
N THR A 42 -3.58 -31.79 19.87
CA THR A 42 -2.15 -31.60 20.16
C THR A 42 -1.43 -30.88 19.02
N GLU A 43 -1.77 -31.20 17.76
CA GLU A 43 -1.23 -30.53 16.59
C GLU A 43 -1.63 -29.05 16.54
N LEU A 44 -2.92 -28.75 16.69
CA LEU A 44 -3.42 -27.37 16.72
C LEU A 44 -2.79 -26.56 17.86
N THR A 45 -2.60 -27.19 19.03
CA THR A 45 -1.93 -26.54 20.16
C THR A 45 -0.47 -26.20 19.83
N ALA A 46 0.25 -27.11 19.18
CA ALA A 46 1.63 -26.86 18.75
C ALA A 46 1.71 -25.73 17.71
N ILE A 47 0.77 -25.68 16.75
CA ILE A 47 0.66 -24.60 15.76
C ILE A 47 0.43 -23.25 16.45
N VAL A 48 -0.55 -23.17 17.34
CA VAL A 48 -0.87 -21.93 18.09
C VAL A 48 0.33 -21.47 18.91
N GLN A 49 1.02 -22.38 19.60
CA GLN A 49 2.22 -22.05 20.35
C GLN A 49 3.36 -21.54 19.46
N SER A 50 3.53 -22.11 18.25
CA SER A 50 4.51 -21.61 17.29
C SER A 50 4.17 -20.21 16.82
N GLN A 51 2.92 -19.99 16.40
CA GLN A 51 2.46 -18.67 15.96
C GLN A 51 2.58 -17.62 17.07
N GLN A 52 2.30 -17.98 18.33
CA GLN A 52 2.47 -17.08 19.46
C GLN A 52 3.94 -16.68 19.67
N ARG A 53 4.89 -17.62 19.47
CA ARG A 53 6.33 -17.31 19.49
C ARG A 53 6.68 -16.34 18.36
N ASP A 54 6.22 -16.60 17.15
CA ASP A 54 6.49 -15.75 15.98
C ASP A 54 5.94 -14.33 16.17
N ILE A 55 4.70 -14.19 16.69
CA ILE A 55 4.10 -12.90 17.04
C ILE A 55 4.95 -12.18 18.08
N THR A 56 5.40 -12.88 19.12
CA THR A 56 6.25 -12.29 20.17
C THR A 56 7.58 -11.81 19.59
N THR A 57 8.21 -12.59 18.72
CA THR A 57 9.45 -12.21 18.03
C THR A 57 9.25 -10.99 17.13
N LEU A 58 8.16 -10.95 16.35
CA LEU A 58 7.81 -9.81 15.51
C LEU A 58 7.58 -8.54 16.35
N GLN A 59 6.80 -8.64 17.43
CA GLN A 59 6.56 -7.52 18.35
C GLN A 59 7.85 -7.02 19.00
N GLN A 60 8.78 -7.90 19.34
CA GLN A 60 10.10 -7.51 19.85
C GLN A 60 10.93 -6.81 18.78
N SER A 61 10.90 -7.30 17.54
CA SER A 61 11.60 -6.67 16.42
C SER A 61 11.04 -5.28 16.10
N ASP A 62 9.71 -5.10 16.13
CA ASP A 62 9.05 -3.81 15.99
C ASP A 62 9.42 -2.86 17.15
N ALA A 63 9.45 -3.36 18.38
CA ALA A 63 9.87 -2.59 19.54
C ALA A 63 11.36 -2.19 19.46
N HIS A 64 12.22 -3.06 18.93
CA HIS A 64 13.63 -2.76 18.70
C HIS A 64 13.82 -1.76 17.56
N ASN A 65 13.06 -1.89 16.47
CA ASN A 65 13.05 -0.94 15.34
C ASN A 65 12.60 0.45 15.81
N LYS A 66 11.52 0.55 16.60
CA LYS A 66 11.08 1.81 17.24
C LYS A 66 12.11 2.40 18.20
N LYS A 67 12.92 1.57 18.87
CA LYS A 67 13.99 1.99 19.77
C LYS A 67 15.33 2.24 19.08
N CYS A 68 15.45 1.99 17.77
CA CYS A 68 16.64 2.31 17.01
C CYS A 68 16.73 3.83 16.80
N THR A 69 17.16 4.55 17.83
CA THR A 69 17.51 5.99 17.75
C THR A 69 18.70 6.25 16.82
N SER A 70 19.52 5.23 16.50
CA SER A 70 20.63 5.37 15.54
C SER A 70 20.23 5.19 14.07
N CYS A 71 18.99 4.78 13.79
CA CYS A 71 18.49 4.60 12.42
C CYS A 71 18.06 5.94 11.77
N GLY A 72 18.23 7.07 12.46
CA GLY A 72 18.18 8.42 11.86
C GLY A 72 16.79 8.93 11.46
N VAL A 73 15.74 8.13 11.57
CA VAL A 73 14.37 8.59 11.35
C VAL A 73 13.64 8.62 12.68
N ALA A 74 13.80 9.72 13.40
CA ALA A 74 12.91 10.06 14.50
C ALA A 74 11.50 10.21 13.92
N LEU A 75 10.61 9.25 14.20
CA LEU A 75 9.19 9.54 14.16
C LEU A 75 8.93 10.49 15.35
N PRO A 76 8.48 11.73 15.13
CA PRO A 76 8.16 12.61 16.24
C PRO A 76 6.99 12.02 17.02
N ASP A 77 7.28 11.64 18.26
CA ASP A 77 6.30 11.36 19.29
C ASP A 77 5.78 12.72 19.76
N GLY A 78 4.57 13.05 19.32
CA GLY A 78 3.90 14.30 19.61
C GLY A 78 2.41 14.07 19.53
N ASP A 79 1.80 13.84 20.69
CA ASP A 79 0.40 14.22 20.88
C ASP A 79 0.36 15.75 20.68
N ASP A 80 -0.18 16.20 19.53
CA ASP A 80 -1.06 17.36 19.40
C ASP A 80 -1.38 17.64 17.90
N GLU A 81 -2.69 17.65 17.61
CA GLU A 81 -3.44 18.23 16.47
C GLU A 81 -3.19 17.85 14.99
N ASP A 82 -2.19 17.05 14.60
CA ASP A 82 -1.91 16.80 13.16
C ASP A 82 -2.25 15.38 12.65
N GLN A 83 -3.27 14.73 13.24
CA GLN A 83 -3.75 13.42 12.77
C GLN A 83 -4.34 13.45 11.35
N SER A 84 -4.56 14.65 10.78
CA SER A 84 -4.94 14.83 9.37
C SER A 84 -3.82 14.47 8.40
N SER A 85 -2.57 14.43 8.85
CA SER A 85 -1.39 14.22 8.00
C SER A 85 -0.90 12.76 8.00
N LYS A 86 -1.48 11.89 8.85
CA LYS A 86 -1.19 10.46 8.85
C LYS A 86 -1.94 9.78 7.70
N PRO A 87 -1.26 9.10 6.76
CA PRO A 87 -1.93 8.42 5.68
C PRO A 87 -2.85 7.34 6.24
N THR A 88 -4.16 7.52 6.05
CA THR A 88 -5.23 6.62 6.52
C THR A 88 -5.40 5.38 5.63
N PHE A 89 -4.61 5.27 4.57
CA PHE A 89 -4.70 4.18 3.61
C PHE A 89 -4.22 2.87 4.22
N SER A 90 -5.01 1.81 4.02
CA SER A 90 -4.56 0.44 4.23
C SER A 90 -3.35 0.13 3.35
N VAL A 91 -2.53 -0.86 3.76
CA VAL A 91 -1.39 -1.34 2.98
C VAL A 91 -1.79 -1.74 1.55
N ARG A 92 -3.02 -2.25 1.38
CA ARG A 92 -3.57 -2.60 0.07
C ARG A 92 -3.80 -1.35 -0.79
N GLU A 93 -4.41 -0.32 -0.24
CA GLU A 93 -4.66 0.94 -0.94
C GLU A 93 -3.35 1.65 -1.28
N LEU A 94 -2.38 1.65 -0.37
CA LEU A 94 -1.07 2.22 -0.63
C LEU A 94 -0.38 1.56 -1.83
N ARG A 95 -0.45 0.23 -1.95
CA ARG A 95 0.07 -0.49 -3.13
C ARG A 95 -0.67 -0.09 -4.40
N ALA A 96 -1.99 0.03 -4.35
CA ALA A 96 -2.78 0.44 -5.51
C ALA A 96 -2.42 1.85 -5.98
N ILE A 97 -2.31 2.81 -5.05
CA ILE A 97 -1.90 4.19 -5.32
C ILE A 97 -0.49 4.24 -5.91
N LEU A 98 0.44 3.43 -5.39
CA LEU A 98 1.80 3.35 -5.92
C LEU A 98 1.83 2.81 -7.35
N HIS A 99 1.03 1.78 -7.65
CA HIS A 99 0.89 1.26 -9.00
C HIS A 99 0.33 2.32 -9.96
N GLU A 100 -0.77 2.97 -9.58
CA GLU A 100 -1.38 4.03 -10.38
C GLU A 100 -0.40 5.20 -10.62
N ARG A 101 0.35 5.61 -9.60
CA ARG A 101 1.38 6.64 -9.72
C ARG A 101 2.44 6.25 -10.76
N ASN A 102 2.90 4.99 -10.74
CA ASN A 102 3.92 4.53 -11.68
C ASN A 102 3.39 4.51 -13.12
N GLU A 103 2.15 4.08 -13.33
CA GLU A 103 1.47 4.14 -14.62
C GLU A 103 1.33 5.58 -15.13
N LEU A 104 0.94 6.51 -14.26
CA LEU A 104 0.83 7.93 -14.59
C LEU A 104 2.19 8.54 -14.90
N LYS A 105 3.24 8.20 -14.15
CA LYS A 105 4.61 8.64 -14.45
C LYS A 105 5.07 8.17 -15.82
N LEU A 106 4.78 6.92 -16.20
CA LEU A 106 5.11 6.40 -17.53
C LEU A 106 4.36 7.18 -18.63
N LYS A 107 3.06 7.45 -18.43
CA LYS A 107 2.25 8.24 -19.38
C LYS A 107 2.73 9.68 -19.49
N LEU A 108 3.07 10.30 -18.35
CA LEU A 108 3.61 11.66 -18.30
C LEU A 108 4.93 11.74 -19.06
N ASN A 109 5.86 10.84 -18.77
CA ASN A 109 7.15 10.79 -19.46
C ASN A 109 6.97 10.60 -20.98
N ARG A 110 6.09 9.70 -21.42
CA ARG A 110 5.77 9.52 -22.84
C ARG A 110 5.19 10.79 -23.47
N ALA A 111 4.35 11.53 -22.75
CA ALA A 111 3.78 12.79 -23.24
C ALA A 111 4.83 13.90 -23.31
N GLU A 112 5.72 13.98 -22.31
CA GLU A 112 6.87 14.89 -22.30
C GLU A 112 7.82 14.60 -23.48
N GLU A 113 8.11 13.33 -23.77
CA GLU A 113 8.89 12.92 -24.94
C GLU A 113 8.25 13.39 -26.26
N GLN A 114 6.92 13.25 -26.38
CA GLN A 114 6.18 13.72 -27.56
C GLN A 114 6.22 15.25 -27.70
N LEU A 115 6.08 15.98 -26.60
CA LEU A 115 6.18 17.44 -26.61
C LEU A 115 7.60 17.91 -26.98
N GLN A 116 8.62 17.24 -26.44
CA GLN A 116 10.01 17.55 -26.76
C GLN A 116 10.32 17.29 -28.24
N ALA A 117 9.80 16.19 -28.80
CA ALA A 117 9.96 15.89 -30.23
C ALA A 117 9.34 16.97 -31.14
N LEU A 118 8.25 17.64 -30.69
CA LEU A 118 7.60 18.73 -31.41
C LEU A 118 8.27 20.10 -31.20
N GLN A 119 8.94 20.31 -30.06
CA GLN A 119 9.70 21.55 -29.77
C GLN A 119 11.02 21.65 -30.54
N VAL A 120 11.52 20.53 -31.11
CA VAL A 120 12.79 20.48 -31.85
C VAL A 120 12.66 20.92 -33.32
N GLU A 121 11.52 21.51 -33.74
CA GLU A 121 11.44 22.14 -35.06
C GLU A 121 12.34 23.40 -35.10
N PRO A 122 13.38 23.44 -35.95
CA PRO A 122 14.43 24.47 -35.90
C PRO A 122 13.97 25.75 -36.60
N GLN A 123 14.13 26.91 -35.95
CA GLN A 123 14.19 28.18 -36.69
C GLN A 123 15.66 28.54 -36.96
N PRO A 124 16.09 28.61 -38.24
CA PRO A 124 17.45 28.99 -38.58
C PRO A 124 17.63 30.52 -38.55
N ASP A 125 18.77 30.93 -37.98
CA ASP A 125 19.56 32.14 -38.19
C ASP A 125 18.88 33.40 -38.75
N SER A 126 18.92 34.49 -37.96
CA SER A 126 19.16 35.83 -38.49
C SER A 126 20.02 36.62 -37.54
N GLY A 127 21.29 36.78 -37.95
CA GLY A 127 22.36 37.32 -37.14
C GLY A 127 22.34 38.83 -36.96
N SER A 128 23.12 39.26 -35.97
CA SER A 128 23.85 40.54 -35.92
C SER A 128 24.62 40.47 -34.60
N ASP A 129 25.85 39.95 -34.60
CA ASP A 129 27.06 40.78 -34.68
C ASP A 129 26.98 42.04 -33.80
N THR A 130 27.60 41.97 -32.61
CA THR A 130 28.55 42.96 -32.07
C THR A 130 29.15 42.44 -30.76
N SER A 131 30.40 41.98 -30.79
CA SER A 131 31.36 42.19 -29.70
C SER A 131 32.02 43.58 -29.91
N PRO A 132 32.76 44.24 -28.98
CA PRO A 132 33.49 43.66 -27.84
C PRO A 132 33.55 44.48 -26.51
N SER A 133 34.03 43.80 -25.47
CA SER A 133 34.91 44.22 -24.37
C SER A 133 34.80 45.60 -23.68
N ILE A 134 34.59 45.59 -22.36
CA ILE A 134 35.48 46.29 -21.40
C ILE A 134 35.72 45.43 -20.15
N SER A 135 36.99 45.21 -19.84
CA SER A 135 37.49 44.54 -18.63
C SER A 135 37.74 45.58 -17.55
N THR A 136 37.21 45.45 -16.32
CA THR A 136 37.84 46.03 -15.12
C THR A 136 37.38 45.33 -13.83
N THR A 137 38.35 44.68 -13.17
CA THR A 137 38.51 44.45 -11.72
C THR A 137 37.43 43.73 -10.89
N ALA A 138 37.87 42.63 -10.29
CA ALA A 138 37.26 41.93 -9.17
C ALA A 138 36.96 42.86 -7.97
N VAL A 139 35.74 42.76 -7.41
CA VAL A 139 35.42 42.76 -5.98
C VAL A 139 34.13 41.96 -5.78
N GLU A 140 34.15 41.04 -4.82
CA GLU A 140 33.01 40.30 -4.29
C GLU A 140 31.95 41.22 -3.64
N GLU A 141 30.68 40.82 -3.76
CA GLU A 141 29.61 41.06 -2.78
C GLU A 141 29.26 42.52 -2.41
N ASP A 142 28.33 43.16 -3.15
CA ASP A 142 27.23 43.93 -2.54
C ASP A 142 26.10 44.30 -3.54
N GLU A 143 24.86 44.08 -3.08
CA GLU A 143 23.54 44.64 -3.48
C GLU A 143 23.02 44.55 -4.95
N ALA A 144 21.86 43.88 -5.13
CA ALA A 144 21.18 43.70 -6.42
C ALA A 144 20.43 44.97 -6.89
N PRO A 145 20.46 45.35 -8.19
CA PRO A 145 19.57 46.38 -8.72
C PRO A 145 18.13 45.86 -8.87
N VAL A 146 17.18 46.51 -8.21
CA VAL A 146 15.73 46.30 -8.38
C VAL A 146 15.17 47.34 -9.37
N GLN A 147 14.43 46.82 -10.38
CA GLN A 147 13.29 47.41 -11.11
C GLN A 147 13.43 48.20 -12.43
N GLY A 148 12.62 47.78 -13.41
CA GLY A 148 12.15 48.50 -14.62
C GLY A 148 10.85 47.85 -15.14
N PRO A 149 10.04 48.53 -15.97
CA PRO A 149 8.57 48.55 -15.89
C PRO A 149 7.85 47.25 -16.28
N LEU A 150 6.65 47.06 -15.72
CA LEU A 150 5.75 45.97 -16.09
C LEU A 150 5.51 45.97 -17.62
N PRO A 151 5.50 44.79 -18.26
CA PRO A 151 5.01 44.64 -19.63
C PRO A 151 3.59 45.20 -19.76
N ALA A 152 3.36 45.98 -20.81
CA ALA A 152 2.10 46.66 -21.06
C ALA A 152 0.92 45.69 -21.10
N GLU A 153 -0.20 46.08 -20.49
CA GLU A 153 -1.44 45.32 -20.61
C GLU A 153 -1.93 45.35 -22.07
N PRO A 154 -2.58 44.28 -22.57
CA PRO A 154 -3.04 44.19 -23.96
C PRO A 154 -3.88 45.38 -24.44
N ASP A 155 -4.53 46.11 -23.52
CA ASP A 155 -5.37 47.28 -23.76
C ASP A 155 -4.61 48.60 -23.98
N ASP A 156 -3.31 48.65 -23.67
CA ASP A 156 -2.45 49.83 -23.85
C ASP A 156 -1.86 49.91 -25.26
N ALA A 157 -2.10 48.87 -26.06
CA ALA A 157 -1.53 48.82 -27.37
C ALA A 157 -2.26 49.81 -28.31
N PRO A 158 -1.53 50.52 -29.18
CA PRO A 158 -1.98 51.74 -29.88
C PRO A 158 -3.10 51.51 -30.92
N TRP A 159 -3.62 50.29 -31.01
CA TRP A 159 -4.66 49.80 -31.89
C TRP A 159 -6.02 49.57 -31.20
N LYS A 160 -6.18 50.11 -29.97
CA LYS A 160 -7.40 50.81 -29.50
C LYS A 160 -7.84 52.00 -30.41
N ARG A 161 -7.28 52.03 -31.63
CA ARG A 161 -7.58 52.82 -32.81
C ARG A 161 -9.09 52.96 -33.04
N ASN A 162 -9.51 54.22 -32.99
CA ASN A 162 -10.37 54.88 -33.97
C ASN A 162 -11.54 54.05 -34.53
N SER A 163 -12.60 53.86 -33.74
CA SER A 163 -13.95 53.75 -34.31
C SER A 163 -14.64 55.09 -34.18
N GLY A 164 -14.33 56.00 -35.12
CA GLY A 164 -15.12 57.20 -35.34
C GLY A 164 -16.47 56.80 -35.91
N ILE A 165 -17.48 56.64 -35.06
CA ILE A 165 -18.88 56.66 -35.48
C ILE A 165 -19.48 57.97 -34.97
N ARG A 166 -19.87 58.82 -35.91
CA ARG A 166 -20.46 60.14 -35.63
C ARG A 166 -21.84 59.96 -35.01
N LYS A 167 -22.17 60.81 -34.03
CA LYS A 167 -23.51 60.92 -33.42
C LYS A 167 -24.57 61.22 -34.47
N LEU A 168 -25.63 60.42 -34.51
CA LEU A 168 -26.99 60.79 -34.92
C LEU A 168 -27.96 60.28 -33.85
#